data_AF-A0A7J7JJR0-F1
#
_entry.id   AF-A0A7J7JJR0-F1
#
_cell.length_a   1.000
_cell.length_b   1.000
_cell.length_c   1.000
_cell.angle_alpha   90.00
_cell.angle_beta   90.00
_cell.angle_gamma   90.00
#
_symmetry.space_group_name_H-M   'P 1'
#
loop_
_entity.id
_entity.type
_entity.pdbx_description
1 polymer ?
#
loop_
_entity_poly.entity_id
_entity_poly.type
_entity_poly.pdbx_seq_one_letter_code
_entity_poly.pdbx_strand_id
1 'polypeptide(L)'
;MLVVTTPSGHKCEDKDDCTQYGLDVCTDYEVYARENCPLYCKFCTSTVTTTKAPCVDKDKDCHLYKDTDCTEPDFRKFMLDNCRLRCNACDATA
;
A
#
# COMPACT_ATOMS: atom_id res chain seq x y z
N MET A 1 -29.77 5.87 9.05
CA MET A 1 -28.74 5.37 8.11
C MET A 1 -28.10 4.16 8.78
N LEU A 2 -28.32 2.95 8.28
CA LEU A 2 -27.68 1.76 8.86
C LEU A 2 -26.20 1.76 8.46
N VAL A 3 -25.31 1.87 9.44
CA VAL A 3 -23.91 1.52 9.29
C VAL A 3 -23.82 0.01 9.14
N VAL A 4 -23.53 -0.46 7.93
CA VAL A 4 -23.20 -1.86 7.67
C VAL A 4 -21.79 -2.09 8.20
N THR A 5 -21.68 -2.59 9.42
CA THR A 5 -20.42 -3.13 9.93
C THR A 5 -20.18 -4.49 9.29
N THR A 6 -19.42 -4.50 8.20
CA THR A 6 -18.92 -5.74 7.57
C THR A 6 -17.97 -6.45 8.54
N PRO A 7 -18.15 -7.74 8.83
CA PRO A 7 -17.24 -8.46 9.71
C PRO A 7 -15.93 -8.77 8.97
N SER A 8 -14.82 -8.43 9.64
CA SER A 8 -13.51 -9.08 9.58
C SER A 8 -12.86 -9.40 8.23
N GLY A 9 -11.85 -8.61 7.88
CA GLY A 9 -10.46 -9.10 7.95
C GLY A 9 -9.98 -10.20 7.00
N HIS A 10 -10.74 -10.64 6.00
CA HIS A 10 -10.17 -11.51 4.97
C HIS A 10 -9.34 -10.68 3.98
N LYS A 11 -8.01 -10.83 4.05
CA LYS A 11 -7.08 -10.33 3.05
C LYS A 11 -7.53 -10.87 1.69
N CYS A 12 -7.80 -9.97 0.74
CA CYS A 12 -8.08 -10.37 -0.63
C CYS A 12 -6.77 -10.85 -1.26
N GLU A 13 -6.59 -12.16 -1.29
CA GLU A 13 -5.41 -12.82 -1.84
C GLU A 13 -5.80 -14.13 -2.52
N ASP A 14 -5.03 -14.49 -3.54
CA ASP A 14 -5.12 -15.82 -4.15
C ASP A 14 -4.43 -16.84 -3.22
N LYS A 15 -5.08 -17.99 -3.04
CA LYS A 15 -4.58 -19.11 -2.24
C LYS A 15 -3.82 -20.13 -3.08
N ASP A 16 -3.98 -20.07 -4.40
CA ASP A 16 -3.30 -20.91 -5.39
C ASP A 16 -2.54 -20.06 -6.41
N ASP A 17 -1.68 -20.70 -7.22
CA ASP A 17 -1.08 -20.06 -8.39
C ASP A 17 -2.08 -19.98 -9.55
N CYS A 18 -3.03 -19.06 -9.41
CA CYS A 18 -4.14 -18.87 -10.32
C CYS A 18 -3.70 -18.47 -11.74
N THR A 19 -2.47 -17.98 -11.90
CA THR A 19 -1.90 -17.60 -13.20
C THR A 19 -1.70 -18.79 -14.14
N GLN A 20 -1.70 -20.02 -13.60
CA GLN A 20 -1.53 -21.27 -14.35
C GLN A 20 -2.80 -21.68 -15.13
N TYR A 21 -3.99 -21.23 -14.70
CA TYR A 21 -5.28 -21.79 -15.16
C TYR A 21 -5.97 -20.99 -16.26
N GLY A 22 -5.53 -19.77 -16.58
CA GLY A 22 -6.24 -18.88 -17.51
C GLY A 22 -7.46 -18.20 -16.89
N LEU A 23 -8.04 -17.22 -17.59
CA LEU A 23 -9.19 -16.42 -17.07
C LEU A 23 -10.53 -17.17 -17.12
N ASP A 24 -10.62 -18.25 -17.87
CA ASP A 24 -11.77 -19.15 -17.94
C ASP A 24 -12.07 -19.81 -16.60
N VAL A 25 -11.06 -20.00 -15.73
CA VAL A 25 -11.28 -20.48 -14.35
C VAL A 25 -12.25 -19.59 -13.58
N CYS A 26 -12.30 -18.29 -13.90
CA CYS A 26 -13.17 -17.32 -13.26
C CYS A 26 -14.65 -17.50 -13.64
N THR A 27 -14.96 -18.16 -14.75
CA THR A 27 -16.35 -18.42 -15.18
C THR A 27 -16.71 -19.88 -15.04
N ASP A 28 -15.86 -20.78 -15.54
CA ASP A 28 -16.16 -22.21 -15.66
C ASP A 28 -16.07 -22.92 -14.31
N TYR A 29 -15.29 -22.36 -13.38
CA TYR A 29 -15.08 -22.84 -12.03
C TYR A 29 -15.33 -21.74 -10.98
N GLU A 30 -16.37 -20.91 -11.18
CA GLU A 30 -16.63 -19.71 -10.37
C GLU A 30 -16.57 -19.96 -8.86
N VAL A 31 -17.18 -21.06 -8.36
CA VAL A 31 -17.17 -21.40 -6.92
C VAL A 31 -15.74 -21.59 -6.41
N TYR A 32 -14.94 -22.39 -7.12
CA TYR A 32 -13.53 -22.59 -6.80
C TYR A 32 -12.73 -21.29 -6.90
N ALA A 33 -12.96 -20.51 -7.93
CA ALA A 33 -12.24 -19.27 -8.17
C ALA A 33 -12.58 -18.18 -7.12
N ARG A 34 -13.81 -18.15 -6.57
CA ARG A 34 -14.16 -17.30 -5.43
C ARG A 34 -13.44 -17.68 -4.14
N GLU A 35 -13.10 -18.95 -3.97
CA GLU A 35 -12.44 -19.43 -2.75
C GLU A 35 -10.92 -19.36 -2.82
N ASN A 36 -10.34 -19.62 -4.01
CA ASN A 36 -8.90 -19.81 -4.20
C ASN A 36 -8.24 -18.75 -5.08
N CYS A 37 -8.99 -18.12 -6.00
CA CYS A 37 -8.47 -17.12 -6.93
C CYS A 37 -9.23 -15.76 -6.87
N PRO A 38 -9.67 -15.28 -5.70
CA PRO A 38 -10.58 -14.15 -5.65
C PRO A 38 -9.92 -12.82 -6.06
N LEU A 39 -8.59 -12.71 -5.98
CA LEU A 39 -7.86 -11.53 -6.44
C LEU A 39 -7.60 -11.61 -7.95
N TYR A 40 -7.12 -12.74 -8.46
CA TYR A 40 -6.89 -12.99 -9.89
C TYR A 40 -8.17 -12.80 -10.70
N CYS A 41 -9.29 -13.36 -10.23
CA CYS A 41 -10.60 -13.24 -10.86
C CYS A 41 -11.36 -11.97 -10.48
N LYS A 42 -10.77 -11.09 -9.67
CA LYS A 42 -11.35 -9.80 -9.24
C LYS A 42 -12.70 -9.93 -8.53
N PHE A 43 -12.95 -11.05 -7.88
CA PHE A 43 -14.10 -11.22 -6.98
C PHE A 43 -13.94 -10.43 -5.68
N CYS A 44 -12.71 -10.06 -5.35
CA CYS A 44 -12.40 -9.06 -4.36
C CYS A 44 -11.33 -8.10 -4.89
N THR A 45 -11.16 -6.98 -4.19
CA THR A 45 -10.04 -6.08 -4.38
C THR A 45 -9.19 -6.10 -3.10
N SER A 46 -7.87 -6.15 -3.27
CA SER A 46 -6.97 -5.92 -2.15
C SER A 46 -7.04 -4.46 -1.79
N THR A 47 -7.79 -4.15 -0.73
CA THR A 47 -7.66 -2.89 -0.02
C THR A 47 -6.33 -2.90 0.71
N VAL A 48 -5.24 -2.74 -0.04
CA VAL A 48 -4.01 -2.22 0.55
C VAL A 48 -4.34 -0.80 0.92
N THR A 49 -4.89 -0.62 2.12
CA THR A 49 -4.96 0.69 2.75
C THR A 49 -3.50 1.05 3.00
N THR A 50 -2.84 1.65 2.01
CA THR A 50 -1.61 2.38 2.23
C THR A 50 -2.03 3.53 3.13
N THR A 51 -2.05 3.30 4.45
CA THR A 51 -2.08 4.38 5.40
C THR A 51 -0.85 5.20 5.04
N LYS A 52 -1.09 6.34 4.36
CA LYS A 52 -0.03 7.27 4.02
C LYS A 52 0.71 7.52 5.32
N ALA A 53 1.95 7.06 5.42
CA ALA A 53 2.72 7.24 6.64
C ALA A 53 2.66 8.74 7.00
N PRO A 54 2.41 9.08 8.28
CA PRO A 54 2.29 10.47 8.69
C PRO A 54 3.48 11.25 8.16
N CYS A 55 3.21 12.41 7.57
CA CYS A 55 4.24 13.27 7.03
C CYS A 55 4.92 14.01 8.18
N VAL A 56 5.93 13.38 8.75
CA VAL A 56 6.69 13.88 9.89
C VAL A 56 8.18 13.63 9.68
N ASP A 57 8.98 14.48 10.30
CA ASP A 57 10.41 14.21 10.48
C ASP A 57 10.57 13.25 11.66
N LYS A 58 11.21 12.12 11.40
CA LYS A 58 11.54 11.10 12.40
C LYS A 58 12.81 11.45 13.16
N ASP A 59 13.75 12.12 12.49
CA ASP A 59 14.97 12.61 13.12
C ASP A 59 14.73 14.02 13.69
N LYS A 60 15.05 14.21 14.97
CA LYS A 60 14.93 15.49 15.66
C LYS A 60 15.90 16.54 15.12
N ASP A 61 16.99 16.08 14.50
CA ASP A 61 18.09 16.90 14.01
C ASP A 61 17.93 17.27 12.52
N CYS A 62 16.77 16.99 11.90
CA CYS A 62 16.46 17.40 10.51
C CYS A 62 16.66 18.90 10.25
N HIS A 63 16.57 19.74 11.29
CA HIS A 63 16.82 21.18 11.23
C HIS A 63 18.31 21.57 11.05
N LEU A 64 19.25 20.65 11.31
CA LEU A 64 20.69 20.86 11.14
C LEU A 64 21.18 20.60 9.70
N TYR A 65 20.38 19.90 8.89
CA TYR A 65 20.72 19.58 7.51
C TYR A 65 20.37 20.72 6.55
N LYS A 66 21.10 20.78 5.45
CA LYS A 66 20.92 21.79 4.39
C LYS A 66 19.84 21.34 3.42
N ASP A 67 19.20 22.31 2.77
CA ASP A 67 18.19 22.01 1.75
C ASP A 67 18.78 21.20 0.57
N THR A 68 20.07 21.37 0.28
CA THR A 68 20.80 20.58 -0.73
C THR A 68 20.82 19.10 -0.40
N ASP A 69 20.85 18.72 0.88
CA ASP A 69 20.94 17.33 1.31
C ASP A 69 19.68 16.53 0.92
N CYS A 70 18.55 17.22 0.73
CA CYS A 70 17.32 16.63 0.21
C CYS A 70 17.42 16.18 -1.26
N THR A 71 18.36 16.75 -2.02
CA THR A 71 18.55 16.45 -3.45
C THR A 71 19.87 15.73 -3.75
N GLU A 72 20.88 15.86 -2.88
CA GLU A 72 22.18 15.20 -3.03
C GLU A 72 22.01 13.66 -3.04
N PRO A 73 22.48 12.94 -4.07
CA PRO A 73 22.23 11.50 -4.23
C PRO A 73 22.61 10.64 -3.03
N ASP A 74 23.74 10.97 -2.38
CA ASP A 74 24.28 10.21 -1.26
C ASP A 74 23.46 10.39 0.03
N PHE A 75 22.80 11.53 0.21
CA PHE A 75 22.02 11.86 1.40
C PHE A 75 20.51 11.77 1.19
N ARG A 76 20.05 11.88 -0.05
CA ARG A 76 18.63 11.95 -0.41
C ARG A 76 17.84 10.77 0.15
N LYS A 77 18.39 9.55 0.12
CA LYS A 77 17.70 8.39 0.71
C LYS A 77 17.45 8.59 2.21
N PHE A 78 18.49 8.97 2.95
CA PHE A 78 18.37 9.24 4.39
C PHE A 78 17.35 10.36 4.66
N MET A 79 17.43 11.45 3.90
CA MET A 79 16.52 12.59 4.03
C MET A 79 15.06 12.21 3.72
N LEU A 80 14.82 11.36 2.72
CA LEU A 80 13.47 10.86 2.42
C LEU A 80 12.97 9.80 3.39
N ASP A 81 13.84 9.13 4.14
CA ASP A 81 13.40 8.14 5.14
C ASP A 81 13.11 8.80 6.50
N ASN A 82 13.81 9.90 6.82
CA ASN A 82 13.84 10.51 8.15
C ASN A 82 13.39 11.97 8.22
N CYS A 83 13.51 12.75 7.15
CA CYS A 83 13.31 14.19 7.13
C CYS A 83 12.35 14.64 6.01
N ARG A 84 11.30 13.84 5.75
CA ARG A 84 10.39 14.06 4.61
C ARG A 84 9.64 15.37 4.71
N LEU A 85 9.26 15.79 5.91
CA LEU A 85 8.55 17.04 6.12
C LEU A 85 9.50 18.21 5.84
N ARG A 86 10.72 18.19 6.40
CA ARG A 86 11.78 19.17 6.11
C ARG A 86 12.07 19.30 4.61
N CYS A 87 12.12 18.17 3.90
CA CYS A 87 12.38 18.13 2.47
C CYS A 87 11.14 18.41 1.59
N ASN A 88 9.99 18.72 2.17
CA ASN A 88 8.71 18.86 1.47
C ASN A 88 8.41 17.66 0.54
N ALA A 89 8.85 16.46 0.93
CA ALA A 89 8.70 15.22 0.20
C ALA A 89 7.42 14.45 0.60
N CYS A 90 6.53 15.12 1.31
CA CYS A 90 5.19 14.67 1.64
C CYS A 90 4.31 15.86 2.02
N ASP A 91 2.99 15.72 1.88
CA ASP A 91 2.04 16.69 2.43
C ASP A 91 1.63 16.30 3.85
N ALA A 92 1.75 17.26 4.77
CA ALA A 92 1.26 17.18 6.14
C ALA A 92 -0.27 17.09 6.24
N THR A 93 -0.97 17.36 5.14
CA THR A 93 -2.42 17.25 5.07
C THR A 93 -2.80 15.77 4.95
N ALA A 94 -3.39 15.26 6.03
CA ALA A 94 -4.13 14.00 6.09
C ALA A 94 -5.58 14.22 5.64
#